data_AF-A0A8I2K3P2-F1
#
_entry.id   AF-A0A8I2K3P2-F1
#
_cell.length_a   1.000
_cell.length_b   1.000
_cell.length_c   1.000
_cell.angle_alpha   90.00
_cell.angle_beta   90.00
_cell.angle_gamma   90.00
#
_symmetry.space_group_name_H-M   'P 1'
#
loop_
_entity.id
_entity.type
_entity.pdbx_description
1 polymer ?
#
loop_
_entity_poly.entity_id
_entity_poly.type
_entity_poly.pdbx_seq_one_letter_code
_entity_poly.pdbx_strand_id
1 'polypeptide(L)'
;MAQAKKIEKSESNFHLMVVNLVEKVVEFFRGLLNKDVLAFCIRWLTWIGHVGIIVAAALGFLFAIIYAIRTNSFTGFLYGIGWVILIFVIQYTAKRFLPAGEALIKNNPTQLGSKAFLDCFGFLIMIGGIIVLIMSIISAVQAGSIQPFLWGLVAFFFLEFLALVSFNPDEITINIVEENSAGQEAIGIVTFFIKSYMKLVPIFFGIYIVIGVIKLLIDMIGLFGSNVALAWDRGNADALGIIYGALLPFLAYVFFAFAYLIIDIIKAILSIPEKLDKLGK
;
A
#
# COMPACT_ATOMS: atom_id res chain seq x y z
N MET A 1 13.35 -17.81 52.30
CA MET A 1 14.25 -17.92 51.12
C MET A 1 13.79 -18.96 50.09
N ALA A 2 13.34 -20.17 50.47
CA ALA A 2 12.89 -21.18 49.50
C ALA A 2 11.60 -20.82 48.72
N GLN A 3 10.67 -20.07 49.33
CA GLN A 3 9.45 -19.61 48.65
C GLN A 3 9.72 -18.52 47.59
N ALA A 4 10.61 -17.56 47.87
CA ALA A 4 10.99 -16.51 46.92
C ALA A 4 11.65 -17.08 45.66
N LYS A 5 12.57 -18.05 45.81
CA LYS A 5 13.25 -18.73 44.69
C LYS A 5 12.30 -19.58 43.81
N LYS A 6 11.17 -20.01 44.36
CA LYS A 6 10.15 -20.81 43.64
C LYS A 6 9.21 -19.91 42.83
N ILE A 7 8.93 -18.70 43.32
CA ILE A 7 8.15 -17.67 42.62
C ILE A 7 8.96 -17.11 41.44
N GLU A 8 10.23 -16.77 41.65
CA GLU A 8 11.14 -16.26 40.61
C GLU A 8 11.32 -17.25 39.44
N LYS A 9 11.46 -18.55 39.76
CA LYS A 9 11.59 -19.62 38.75
C LYS A 9 10.26 -19.90 38.03
N SER A 10 9.13 -19.67 38.70
CA SER A 10 7.79 -19.81 38.11
C SER A 10 7.48 -18.66 37.16
N GLU A 11 7.80 -17.42 37.53
CA GLU A 11 7.66 -16.24 36.68
C GLU A 11 8.58 -16.34 35.45
N SER A 12 9.85 -16.73 35.63
CA SER A 12 10.78 -16.95 34.51
C SER A 12 10.27 -18.00 33.52
N ASN A 13 9.75 -19.13 34.00
CA ASN A 13 9.18 -20.16 33.14
C ASN A 13 7.87 -19.71 32.46
N PHE A 14 7.05 -18.90 33.13
CA PHE A 14 5.83 -18.34 32.55
C PHE A 14 6.14 -17.33 31.45
N HIS A 15 7.11 -16.43 31.67
CA HIS A 15 7.57 -15.49 30.65
C HIS A 15 8.08 -16.21 29.40
N LEU A 16 8.89 -17.26 29.57
CA LEU A 16 9.36 -18.09 28.45
C LEU A 16 8.20 -18.81 27.73
N MET A 17 7.19 -19.29 28.47
CA MET A 17 6.01 -19.91 27.87
C MET A 17 5.19 -18.92 27.02
N VAL A 18 4.98 -17.68 27.50
CA VAL A 18 4.26 -16.64 26.76
C VAL A 18 5.03 -16.24 25.50
N VAL A 19 6.34 -16.05 25.59
CA VAL A 19 7.19 -15.74 24.43
C VAL A 19 7.14 -16.87 23.40
N ASN A 20 7.27 -18.12 23.83
CA ASN A 20 7.20 -19.27 22.93
C ASN A 20 5.82 -19.41 22.25
N LEU A 21 4.73 -18.99 22.91
CA LEU A 21 3.41 -18.97 22.30
C LEU A 21 3.32 -17.88 21.22
N VAL A 22 3.85 -16.69 21.50
CA VAL A 22 3.92 -15.59 20.52
C VAL A 22 4.75 -16.01 19.31
N GLU A 23 5.90 -16.66 19.52
CA GLU A 23 6.74 -17.18 18.43
C GLU A 23 5.97 -18.15 17.53
N LYS A 24 5.23 -19.11 18.10
CA LYS A 24 4.37 -20.02 17.34
C LYS A 24 3.29 -19.30 16.53
N VAL A 25 2.69 -18.28 17.11
CA VAL A 25 1.69 -17.45 16.42
C VAL A 25 2.33 -16.69 15.26
N VAL A 26 3.51 -16.08 15.48
CA VAL A 26 4.28 -15.40 14.43
C VAL A 26 4.64 -16.37 13.31
N GLU A 27 5.11 -17.58 13.62
CA GLU A 27 5.45 -18.60 12.63
C GLU A 27 4.24 -19.04 11.82
N PHE A 28 3.09 -19.26 12.46
CA PHE A 28 1.84 -19.57 11.79
C PHE A 28 1.47 -18.48 10.77
N PHE A 29 1.52 -17.21 11.20
CA PHE A 29 1.19 -16.09 10.33
C PHE A 29 2.23 -15.86 9.23
N ARG A 30 3.52 -16.11 9.48
CA ARG A 30 4.55 -16.11 8.42
C ARG A 30 4.27 -17.15 7.35
N GLY A 31 3.76 -18.32 7.73
CA GLY A 31 3.32 -19.33 6.77
C GLY A 31 2.18 -18.85 5.87
N LEU A 32 1.25 -18.07 6.44
CA LEU A 32 0.08 -17.52 5.74
C LEU A 32 0.44 -16.29 4.89
N LEU A 33 1.27 -15.39 5.41
CA LEU A 33 1.75 -14.15 4.79
C LEU A 33 3.12 -14.37 4.12
N ASN A 34 3.16 -15.32 3.18
CA ASN A 34 4.37 -15.64 2.44
C ASN A 34 4.50 -14.81 1.15
N LYS A 35 5.69 -14.81 0.57
CA LYS A 35 6.01 -14.13 -0.69
C LYS A 35 5.13 -14.55 -1.88
N ASP A 36 4.63 -15.79 -1.92
CA ASP A 36 3.81 -16.27 -3.03
C ASP A 36 2.44 -15.60 -3.03
N VAL A 37 1.87 -15.33 -1.84
CA VAL A 37 0.65 -14.53 -1.70
C VAL A 37 0.88 -13.11 -2.21
N LEU A 38 1.98 -12.46 -1.84
CA LEU A 38 2.30 -11.13 -2.32
C LEU A 38 2.46 -11.08 -3.84
N ALA A 39 3.24 -12.02 -4.41
CA ALA A 39 3.45 -12.11 -5.84
C ALA A 39 2.14 -12.36 -6.59
N PHE A 40 1.28 -13.25 -6.06
CA PHE A 40 -0.05 -13.50 -6.60
C PHE A 40 -0.90 -12.22 -6.61
N CYS A 41 -1.00 -11.52 -5.48
CA CYS A 41 -1.78 -10.29 -5.36
C CYS A 41 -1.26 -9.19 -6.29
N ILE A 42 0.05 -8.94 -6.32
CA ILE A 42 0.68 -7.96 -7.22
C ILE A 42 0.34 -8.30 -8.68
N ARG A 43 0.53 -9.54 -9.11
CA ARG A 43 0.29 -9.97 -10.49
C ARG A 43 -1.17 -9.76 -10.89
N TRP A 44 -2.11 -10.26 -10.08
CA TRP A 44 -3.53 -10.17 -10.39
C TRP A 44 -4.06 -8.75 -10.32
N LEU A 45 -3.72 -7.98 -9.28
CA LEU A 45 -4.21 -6.61 -9.13
C LEU A 45 -3.60 -5.65 -10.16
N THR A 46 -2.36 -5.88 -10.61
CA THR A 46 -1.80 -5.16 -11.75
C THR A 46 -2.60 -5.43 -13.02
N TRP A 47 -2.89 -6.70 -13.31
CA TRP A 47 -3.65 -7.08 -14.49
C TRP A 47 -5.08 -6.53 -14.44
N ILE A 48 -5.79 -6.73 -13.32
CA ILE A 48 -7.15 -6.22 -13.09
C ILE A 48 -7.16 -4.70 -13.18
N GLY A 49 -6.18 -3.99 -12.61
CA GLY A 49 -6.10 -2.54 -12.70
C GLY A 49 -5.96 -2.05 -14.14
N HIS A 50 -5.12 -2.69 -14.96
CA HIS A 50 -4.99 -2.31 -16.37
C HIS A 50 -6.23 -2.61 -17.20
N VAL A 51 -6.88 -3.76 -16.99
CA VAL A 51 -8.15 -4.09 -17.65
C VAL A 51 -9.25 -3.14 -17.18
N GLY A 52 -9.30 -2.87 -15.88
CA GLY A 52 -10.25 -1.96 -15.24
C GLY A 52 -10.14 -0.54 -15.77
N ILE A 53 -8.96 -0.05 -16.12
CA ILE A 53 -8.79 1.26 -16.77
C ILE A 53 -9.46 1.29 -18.15
N ILE A 54 -9.37 0.22 -18.94
CA ILE A 54 -10.04 0.13 -20.25
C ILE A 54 -11.56 0.16 -20.05
N VAL A 55 -12.05 -0.59 -19.06
CA VAL A 55 -13.47 -0.58 -18.68
C VAL A 55 -13.90 0.81 -18.21
N ALA A 56 -13.08 1.50 -17.41
CA ALA A 56 -13.33 2.86 -16.95
C ALA A 56 -13.39 3.87 -18.10
N ALA A 57 -12.53 3.73 -19.12
CA ALA A 57 -12.57 4.57 -20.32
C ALA A 57 -13.92 4.43 -21.04
N ALA A 58 -14.35 3.19 -21.29
CA ALA A 58 -15.62 2.90 -21.95
C ALA A 58 -16.82 3.36 -21.10
N LEU A 59 -16.84 3.03 -19.81
CA LEU A 59 -17.94 3.40 -18.91
C LEU A 59 -18.04 4.91 -18.72
N GLY A 60 -16.92 5.62 -18.51
CA GLY A 60 -16.95 7.08 -18.36
C GLY A 60 -17.37 7.80 -19.65
N PHE A 61 -17.02 7.24 -20.82
CA PHE A 61 -17.53 7.77 -22.09
C PHE A 61 -19.04 7.58 -22.22
N LEU A 62 -19.54 6.37 -21.92
CA LEU A 62 -20.98 6.08 -21.93
C LEU A 62 -21.73 6.95 -20.93
N PHE A 63 -21.20 7.10 -19.72
CA PHE A 63 -21.73 7.98 -18.68
C PHE A 63 -21.88 9.42 -19.18
N ALA A 64 -20.83 9.96 -19.81
CA ALA A 64 -20.83 11.31 -20.37
C ALA A 64 -21.83 11.47 -21.54
N ILE A 65 -21.96 10.47 -22.41
CA ILE A 65 -22.96 10.46 -23.50
C ILE A 65 -24.38 10.46 -22.93
N ILE A 66 -24.67 9.59 -21.96
CA ILE A 66 -26.00 9.49 -21.36
C ILE A 66 -26.37 10.84 -20.73
N TYR A 67 -25.44 11.45 -19.99
CA TYR A 67 -25.63 12.78 -19.42
C TYR A 67 -25.87 13.85 -20.51
N ALA A 68 -25.06 13.86 -21.57
CA ALA A 68 -25.19 14.81 -22.68
C ALA A 68 -26.57 14.73 -23.36
N ILE A 69 -27.06 13.52 -23.63
CA ILE A 69 -28.38 13.29 -24.23
C ILE A 69 -29.48 13.75 -23.27
N ARG A 70 -29.40 13.35 -22.00
CA ARG A 70 -30.40 13.67 -20.97
C ARG A 70 -30.54 15.16 -20.70
N THR A 71 -29.46 15.91 -20.85
CA THR A 71 -29.41 17.35 -20.56
C THR A 71 -29.37 18.22 -21.83
N ASN A 72 -29.41 17.61 -23.01
CA ASN A 72 -29.20 18.28 -24.30
C ASN A 72 -27.94 19.17 -24.32
N SER A 73 -26.85 18.66 -23.73
CA SER A 73 -25.60 19.40 -23.52
C SER A 73 -24.46 18.84 -24.35
N PHE A 74 -24.02 19.61 -25.35
CA PHE A 74 -22.84 19.26 -26.14
C PHE A 74 -21.55 19.18 -25.30
N THR A 75 -21.48 19.96 -24.21
CA THR A 75 -20.33 19.95 -23.30
C THR A 75 -20.14 18.58 -22.63
N GLY A 76 -21.23 17.89 -22.27
CA GLY A 76 -21.15 16.54 -21.71
C GLY A 76 -20.47 15.55 -22.66
N PHE A 77 -20.79 15.65 -23.95
CA PHE A 77 -20.15 14.83 -24.98
C PHE A 77 -18.65 15.13 -25.12
N LEU A 78 -18.26 16.42 -25.10
CA LEU A 78 -16.84 16.81 -25.13
C LEU A 78 -16.07 16.30 -23.90
N TYR A 79 -16.68 16.31 -22.70
CA TYR A 79 -16.08 15.70 -21.52
C TYR A 79 -15.86 14.19 -21.69
N GLY A 80 -16.78 13.49 -22.34
CA GLY A 80 -16.60 12.08 -22.67
C GLY A 80 -15.37 11.84 -23.56
N ILE A 81 -15.19 12.63 -24.61
CA ILE A 81 -14.00 12.53 -25.49
C ILE A 81 -12.72 12.81 -24.68
N GLY A 82 -12.72 13.90 -23.90
CA GLY A 82 -11.59 14.28 -23.07
C GLY A 82 -11.22 13.20 -22.06
N TRP A 83 -12.22 12.56 -21.44
CA TRP A 83 -12.05 11.44 -20.51
C TRP A 83 -11.31 10.27 -21.16
N VAL A 84 -11.75 9.83 -22.34
CA VAL A 84 -11.14 8.69 -23.03
C VAL A 84 -9.67 8.98 -23.35
N ILE A 85 -9.38 10.15 -23.92
CA ILE A 85 -8.01 10.58 -24.25
C ILE A 85 -7.14 10.60 -22.98
N LEU A 86 -7.63 11.24 -21.92
CA LEU A 86 -6.92 11.33 -20.64
C LEU A 86 -6.61 9.95 -20.06
N ILE A 87 -7.61 9.06 -20.04
CA ILE A 87 -7.46 7.72 -19.48
C ILE A 87 -6.44 6.89 -20.27
N PHE A 88 -6.38 7.00 -21.59
CA PHE A 88 -5.34 6.32 -22.37
C PHE A 88 -3.93 6.81 -22.03
N VAL A 89 -3.75 8.13 -21.85
CA VAL A 89 -2.47 8.71 -21.43
C VAL A 89 -2.08 8.20 -20.04
N ILE A 90 -3.02 8.20 -19.08
CA ILE A 90 -2.76 7.70 -17.73
C ILE A 90 -2.49 6.19 -17.73
N GLN A 91 -3.21 5.41 -18.54
CA GLN A 91 -2.97 3.96 -18.69
C GLN A 91 -1.55 3.69 -19.19
N TYR A 92 -1.10 4.43 -20.20
CA TYR A 92 0.27 4.36 -20.70
C TYR A 92 1.28 4.66 -19.58
N THR A 93 1.04 5.73 -18.83
CA THR A 93 1.87 6.11 -17.67
C THR A 93 1.92 4.99 -16.64
N ALA A 94 0.79 4.47 -16.17
CA ALA A 94 0.74 3.37 -15.21
C ALA A 94 1.53 2.13 -15.69
N LYS A 95 1.37 1.76 -16.97
CA LYS A 95 2.05 0.61 -17.57
C LYS A 95 3.57 0.79 -17.62
N ARG A 96 4.06 2.02 -17.75
CA ARG A 96 5.50 2.33 -17.76
C ARG A 96 6.08 2.41 -16.35
N PHE A 97 5.35 3.00 -15.40
CA PHE A 97 5.89 3.29 -14.07
C PHE A 97 5.81 2.10 -13.09
N LEU A 98 4.89 1.15 -13.28
CA LEU A 98 4.84 -0.06 -12.43
C LEU A 98 6.15 -0.88 -12.50
N PRO A 99 6.65 -1.30 -13.69
CA PRO A 99 7.94 -1.98 -13.78
C PRO A 99 9.13 -1.08 -13.40
N ALA A 100 9.04 0.23 -13.64
CA ALA A 100 10.11 1.17 -13.27
C ALA A 100 10.25 1.29 -11.75
N GLY A 101 9.14 1.28 -10.99
CA GLY A 101 9.16 1.24 -9.53
C GLY A 101 9.78 -0.03 -8.97
N GLU A 102 9.48 -1.19 -9.57
CA GLU A 102 10.13 -2.46 -9.23
C GLU A 102 11.65 -2.41 -9.50
N ALA A 103 12.06 -1.84 -10.63
CA ALA A 103 13.47 -1.63 -10.95
C ALA A 103 14.16 -0.69 -9.94
N LEU A 104 13.49 0.36 -9.47
CA LEU A 104 14.02 1.25 -8.42
C LEU A 104 14.23 0.50 -7.10
N ILE A 105 13.30 -0.35 -6.68
CA ILE A 105 13.50 -1.19 -5.50
C ILE A 105 14.73 -2.07 -5.72
N LYS A 106 14.79 -2.80 -6.84
CA LYS A 106 15.85 -3.77 -7.14
C LYS A 106 17.24 -3.14 -7.20
N ASN A 107 17.35 -1.96 -7.80
CA ASN A 107 18.63 -1.29 -8.04
C ASN A 107 19.18 -0.56 -6.81
N ASN A 108 18.41 -0.46 -5.74
CA ASN A 108 18.79 0.27 -4.54
C ASN A 108 18.79 -0.66 -3.30
N PRO A 109 19.66 -1.67 -3.22
CA PRO A 109 19.72 -2.55 -2.06
C PRO A 109 20.00 -1.78 -0.77
N THR A 110 19.50 -2.28 0.35
CA THR A 110 19.64 -1.63 1.66
C THR A 110 20.00 -2.67 2.71
N GLN A 111 20.66 -2.23 3.79
CA GLN A 111 21.10 -3.11 4.86
C GLN A 111 20.38 -2.77 6.17
N LEU A 112 20.13 -3.80 6.97
CA LEU A 112 19.75 -3.71 8.37
C LEU A 112 20.66 -4.62 9.20
N GLY A 113 20.92 -4.22 10.43
CA GLY A 113 21.76 -4.92 11.41
C GLY A 113 21.10 -6.19 11.91
N SER A 114 19.77 -6.18 11.99
CA SER A 114 19.00 -7.29 12.52
C SER A 114 17.61 -7.36 11.90
N LYS A 115 17.06 -8.58 11.83
CA LYS A 115 15.66 -8.81 11.47
C LYS A 115 14.69 -8.44 12.60
N ALA A 116 15.17 -8.24 13.83
CA ALA A 116 14.33 -8.02 15.00
C ALA A 116 13.34 -6.85 14.83
N PHE A 117 13.79 -5.73 14.24
CA PHE A 117 12.89 -4.60 13.95
C PHE A 117 11.74 -5.02 13.03
N LEU A 118 12.05 -5.68 11.91
CA LEU A 118 11.07 -6.11 10.92
C LEU A 118 10.10 -7.15 11.48
N ASP A 119 10.60 -8.07 12.30
CA ASP A 119 9.79 -9.12 12.90
C ASP A 119 8.81 -8.56 13.94
N CYS A 120 9.30 -7.69 14.83
CA CYS A 120 8.45 -7.01 15.81
C CYS A 120 7.46 -6.06 15.14
N PHE A 121 7.90 -5.27 14.16
CA PHE A 121 7.05 -4.34 13.43
C PHE A 121 5.96 -5.09 12.66
N GLY A 122 6.32 -6.13 11.91
CA GLY A 122 5.36 -6.96 11.17
C GLY A 122 4.32 -7.57 12.09
N PHE A 123 4.73 -8.12 13.24
CA PHE A 123 3.81 -8.68 14.22
C PHE A 123 2.86 -7.62 14.81
N LEU A 124 3.39 -6.47 15.23
CA LEU A 124 2.59 -5.39 15.82
C LEU A 124 1.56 -4.85 14.83
N ILE A 125 1.95 -4.65 13.57
CA ILE A 125 1.07 -4.13 12.52
C ILE A 125 -0.01 -5.14 12.15
N MET A 126 0.31 -6.43 12.08
CA MET A 126 -0.66 -7.51 11.85
C MET A 126 -1.71 -7.56 12.97
N ILE A 127 -1.28 -7.56 14.24
CA ILE A 127 -2.22 -7.50 15.37
C ILE A 127 -3.03 -6.19 15.34
N GLY A 128 -2.38 -5.08 15.01
CA GLY A 128 -3.04 -3.79 14.81
C GLY A 128 -4.11 -3.83 13.72
N GLY A 129 -3.87 -4.54 12.61
CA GLY A 129 -4.83 -4.78 11.54
C GLY A 129 -6.08 -5.47 12.06
N ILE A 130 -5.92 -6.58 12.78
CA ILE A 130 -7.04 -7.32 13.38
C ILE A 130 -7.85 -6.43 14.32
N ILE A 131 -7.18 -5.63 15.16
CA ILE A 131 -7.84 -4.69 16.07
C ILE A 131 -8.63 -3.65 15.27
N VAL A 132 -8.04 -3.06 14.23
CA VAL A 132 -8.71 -2.07 13.35
C VAL A 132 -9.97 -2.67 12.72
N LEU A 133 -9.90 -3.92 12.24
CA LEU A 133 -11.06 -4.60 11.67
C LEU A 133 -12.18 -4.77 12.71
N ILE A 134 -11.87 -5.26 13.90
CA ILE A 134 -12.84 -5.43 15.00
C ILE A 134 -13.47 -4.07 15.36
N MET A 135 -12.65 -3.04 15.57
CA MET A 135 -13.12 -1.71 15.91
C MET A 135 -14.01 -1.12 14.81
N SER A 136 -13.69 -1.36 13.54
CA SER A 136 -14.49 -0.88 12.41
C SER A 136 -15.87 -1.54 12.33
N ILE A 137 -15.99 -2.83 12.69
CA ILE A 137 -17.26 -3.54 12.79
C ILE A 137 -18.10 -2.94 13.91
N ILE A 138 -17.50 -2.73 15.10
CA ILE A 138 -18.17 -2.09 16.24
C ILE A 138 -18.68 -0.70 15.84
N SER A 139 -17.83 0.13 15.22
CA SER A 139 -18.21 1.46 14.75
C SER A 139 -19.30 1.43 13.69
N ALA A 140 -19.30 0.45 12.78
CA ALA A 140 -20.34 0.30 11.77
C ALA A 140 -21.71 -0.03 12.40
N VAL A 141 -21.74 -0.92 13.39
CA VAL A 141 -22.96 -1.27 14.13
C VAL A 141 -23.47 -0.06 14.92
N GLN A 142 -22.59 0.63 15.65
CA GLN A 142 -22.96 1.80 16.46
C GLN A 142 -23.45 2.98 15.60
N ALA A 143 -22.85 3.19 14.43
CA ALA A 143 -23.23 4.26 13.52
C ALA A 143 -24.45 3.90 12.63
N GLY A 144 -24.90 2.64 12.64
CA GLY A 144 -25.94 2.16 11.71
C GLY A 144 -25.55 2.31 10.24
N SER A 145 -24.25 2.30 9.93
CA SER A 145 -23.70 2.57 8.60
C SER A 145 -22.62 1.57 8.25
N ILE A 146 -22.59 1.10 7.01
CA ILE A 146 -21.54 0.19 6.52
C ILE A 146 -20.21 0.90 6.26
N GLN A 147 -20.21 2.24 6.17
CA GLN A 147 -19.04 3.02 5.76
C GLN A 147 -17.81 2.84 6.68
N PRO A 148 -17.93 2.83 8.03
CA PRO A 148 -16.79 2.57 8.91
C PRO A 148 -16.17 1.20 8.68
N PHE A 149 -16.98 0.16 8.46
CA PHE A 149 -16.50 -1.19 8.16
C PHE A 149 -15.72 -1.23 6.84
N LEU A 150 -16.19 -0.57 5.79
CA LEU A 150 -15.48 -0.52 4.51
C LEU A 150 -14.11 0.15 4.62
N TRP A 151 -14.01 1.27 5.35
CA TRP A 151 -12.73 1.92 5.60
C TRP A 151 -11.81 1.09 6.49
N GLY A 152 -12.36 0.44 7.51
CA GLY A 152 -11.61 -0.49 8.36
C GLY A 152 -11.08 -1.70 7.59
N LEU A 153 -11.85 -2.22 6.64
CA LEU A 153 -11.42 -3.32 5.78
C LEU A 153 -10.24 -2.92 4.89
N VAL A 154 -10.27 -1.71 4.31
CA VAL A 154 -9.14 -1.16 3.53
C VAL A 154 -7.91 -1.00 4.42
N ALA A 155 -8.07 -0.42 5.62
CA ALA A 155 -6.98 -0.25 6.57
C ALA A 155 -6.40 -1.59 7.06
N PHE A 156 -7.25 -2.58 7.33
CA PHE A 156 -6.85 -3.94 7.66
C PHE A 156 -5.95 -4.53 6.58
N PHE A 157 -6.41 -4.58 5.33
CA PHE A 157 -5.59 -5.14 4.24
C PHE A 157 -4.28 -4.37 4.03
N PHE A 158 -4.29 -3.04 4.16
CA PHE A 158 -3.07 -2.24 4.12
C PHE A 158 -2.05 -2.70 5.16
N LEU A 159 -2.50 -2.89 6.41
CA LEU A 159 -1.64 -3.33 7.52
C LEU A 159 -1.16 -4.76 7.30
N GLU A 160 -2.02 -5.69 6.87
CA GLU A 160 -1.61 -7.07 6.60
C GLU A 160 -0.58 -7.18 5.46
N PHE A 161 -0.75 -6.40 4.39
CA PHE A 161 0.24 -6.36 3.31
C PHE A 161 1.56 -5.73 3.75
N LEU A 162 1.51 -4.72 4.63
CA LEU A 162 2.72 -4.13 5.21
C LEU A 162 3.44 -5.12 6.13
N ALA A 163 2.69 -5.88 6.93
CA ALA A 163 3.23 -6.97 7.74
C ALA A 163 3.86 -8.07 6.87
N LEU A 164 3.21 -8.44 5.76
CA LEU A 164 3.74 -9.38 4.77
C LEU A 164 5.10 -8.92 4.24
N VAL A 165 5.21 -7.68 3.77
CA VAL A 165 6.50 -7.13 3.31
C VAL A 165 7.55 -7.13 4.42
N SER A 166 7.15 -6.81 5.66
CA SER A 166 8.05 -6.85 6.83
C SER A 166 8.61 -8.24 7.09
N PHE A 167 7.79 -9.29 6.96
CA PHE A 167 8.24 -10.67 7.16
C PHE A 167 9.08 -11.22 5.99
N ASN A 168 9.00 -10.57 4.81
CA ASN A 168 9.70 -10.98 3.59
C ASN A 168 10.59 -9.82 3.04
N PRO A 169 11.62 -9.37 3.80
CA PRO A 169 12.44 -8.21 3.43
C PRO A 169 13.19 -8.34 2.10
N ASP A 170 13.49 -9.56 1.67
CA ASP A 170 14.15 -9.82 0.39
C ASP A 170 13.32 -9.33 -0.79
N GLU A 171 11.99 -9.31 -0.66
CA GLU A 171 11.06 -8.80 -1.69
C GLU A 171 11.23 -7.31 -1.99
N ILE A 172 11.89 -6.60 -1.08
CA ILE A 172 12.25 -5.19 -1.20
C ILE A 172 13.76 -4.95 -1.13
N THR A 173 14.59 -5.97 -1.36
CA THR A 173 16.06 -5.89 -1.37
C THR A 173 16.65 -5.30 -0.09
N ILE A 174 16.14 -5.73 1.06
CA ILE A 174 16.78 -5.48 2.36
C ILE A 174 17.58 -6.71 2.76
N ASN A 175 18.89 -6.53 2.94
CA ASN A 175 19.81 -7.56 3.37
C ASN A 175 20.12 -7.39 4.86
N ILE A 176 20.22 -8.49 5.61
CA ILE A 176 20.62 -8.45 7.01
C ILE A 176 22.14 -8.62 7.11
N VAL A 177 22.83 -7.67 7.75
CA VAL A 177 24.30 -7.61 7.88
C VAL A 177 24.68 -7.27 9.32
N GLU A 178 25.44 -8.12 10.00
CA GLU A 178 25.73 -7.98 11.44
C GLU A 178 26.52 -6.70 11.79
N GLU A 179 27.46 -6.28 10.93
CA GLU A 179 28.22 -5.04 11.09
C GLU A 179 27.46 -3.85 10.50
N ASN A 180 26.53 -3.28 11.27
CA ASN A 180 25.76 -2.10 10.87
C ASN A 180 25.84 -1.01 11.94
N SER A 181 26.20 0.22 11.54
CA SER A 181 26.16 1.35 12.47
C SER A 181 24.73 1.77 12.79
N ALA A 182 24.50 2.41 13.93
CA ALA A 182 23.18 2.93 14.30
C ALA A 182 22.62 3.92 13.26
N GLY A 183 23.48 4.71 12.61
CA GLY A 183 23.07 5.62 11.54
C GLY A 183 22.61 4.88 10.27
N GLN A 184 23.31 3.81 9.89
CA GLN A 184 22.88 2.95 8.79
C GLN A 184 21.59 2.18 9.13
N GLU A 185 21.41 1.76 10.39
CA GLU A 185 20.17 1.15 10.87
C GLU A 185 18.97 2.08 10.67
N ALA A 186 19.10 3.34 11.10
CA ALA A 186 18.05 4.34 10.94
C ALA A 186 17.70 4.58 9.46
N ILE A 187 18.70 4.66 8.59
CA ILE A 187 18.50 4.76 7.14
C ILE A 187 17.78 3.52 6.61
N GLY A 188 18.17 2.33 7.05
CA GLY A 188 17.54 1.07 6.67
C GLY A 188 16.06 1.03 7.03
N ILE A 189 15.69 1.50 8.22
CA ILE A 189 14.30 1.59 8.68
C ILE A 189 13.48 2.58 7.84
N VAL A 190 14.01 3.79 7.59
CA VAL A 190 13.30 4.77 6.74
C VAL A 190 13.13 4.23 5.32
N THR A 191 14.17 3.60 4.79
CA THR A 191 14.19 3.01 3.46
C THR A 191 13.21 1.84 3.35
N PHE A 192 13.04 1.06 4.41
CA PHE A 192 12.03 0.00 4.51
C PHE A 192 10.62 0.55 4.25
N PHE A 193 10.21 1.65 4.89
CA PHE A 193 8.88 2.22 4.67
C PHE A 193 8.67 2.69 3.23
N ILE A 194 9.66 3.37 2.64
CA ILE A 194 9.59 3.89 1.27
C ILE A 194 9.48 2.74 0.26
N LYS A 195 10.30 1.69 0.42
CA LYS A 195 10.26 0.52 -0.45
C LYS A 195 9.01 -0.32 -0.26
N SER A 196 8.54 -0.49 0.98
CA SER A 196 7.28 -1.17 1.28
C SER A 196 6.11 -0.47 0.61
N TYR A 197 6.04 0.86 0.72
CA TYR A 197 5.04 1.64 0.00
C TYR A 197 5.10 1.37 -1.51
N MET A 198 6.28 1.51 -2.13
CA MET A 198 6.48 1.25 -3.56
C MET A 198 6.09 -0.18 -3.97
N LYS A 199 6.44 -1.19 -3.16
CA LYS A 199 6.12 -2.61 -3.44
C LYS A 199 4.62 -2.86 -3.44
N LEU A 200 3.86 -2.13 -2.62
CA LEU A 200 2.41 -2.26 -2.48
C LEU A 200 1.61 -1.40 -3.47
N VAL A 201 2.25 -0.47 -4.18
CA VAL A 201 1.60 0.36 -5.23
C VAL A 201 0.77 -0.45 -6.23
N PRO A 202 1.22 -1.59 -6.78
CA PRO A 202 0.42 -2.34 -7.76
C PRO A 202 -0.88 -2.89 -7.17
N ILE A 203 -0.88 -3.21 -5.87
CA ILE A 203 -2.05 -3.69 -5.12
C ILE A 203 -3.06 -2.55 -4.97
N PHE A 204 -2.61 -1.39 -4.48
CA PHE A 204 -3.48 -0.23 -4.34
C PHE A 204 -4.00 0.27 -5.68
N PHE A 205 -3.15 0.31 -6.70
CA PHE A 205 -3.54 0.60 -8.07
C PHE A 205 -4.73 -0.27 -8.51
N GLY A 206 -4.61 -1.60 -8.41
CA GLY A 206 -5.70 -2.50 -8.80
C GLY A 206 -6.97 -2.28 -8.00
N ILE A 207 -6.87 -2.15 -6.68
CA ILE A 207 -8.02 -1.96 -5.78
C ILE A 207 -8.75 -0.63 -6.08
N TYR A 208 -8.01 0.48 -6.20
CA TYR A 208 -8.61 1.79 -6.48
C TYR A 208 -9.36 1.79 -7.82
N ILE A 209 -8.79 1.15 -8.85
CA ILE A 209 -9.45 1.06 -10.16
C ILE A 209 -10.73 0.23 -10.07
N VAL A 210 -10.71 -0.93 -9.42
CA VAL A 210 -11.91 -1.77 -9.26
C VAL A 210 -13.01 -1.01 -8.53
N ILE A 211 -12.68 -0.38 -7.40
CA ILE A 211 -13.64 0.39 -6.61
C ILE A 211 -14.21 1.54 -7.46
N GLY A 212 -13.35 2.30 -8.15
CA GLY A 212 -13.77 3.42 -8.99
C GLY A 212 -14.69 2.98 -10.13
N VAL A 213 -14.37 1.89 -10.82
CA VAL A 213 -15.20 1.32 -11.89
C VAL A 213 -16.58 0.91 -11.38
N ILE A 214 -16.64 0.24 -10.22
CA ILE A 214 -17.92 -0.18 -9.62
C ILE A 214 -18.77 1.04 -9.26
N LYS A 215 -18.19 2.06 -8.63
CA LYS A 215 -18.94 3.26 -8.24
C LYS A 215 -19.43 4.06 -9.44
N LEU A 216 -18.57 4.23 -10.46
CA LEU A 216 -18.95 4.88 -11.72
C LEU A 216 -20.10 4.15 -12.41
N LEU A 217 -20.12 2.80 -12.37
CA LEU A 217 -21.23 2.01 -12.88
C LEU A 217 -22.54 2.26 -12.10
N ILE A 218 -22.47 2.33 -10.77
CA ILE A 218 -23.62 2.64 -9.90
C ILE A 218 -24.18 4.03 -10.23
N ASP A 219 -23.31 5.04 -10.38
CA ASP A 219 -23.75 6.39 -10.70
C ASP A 219 -24.27 6.54 -12.13
N MET A 220 -23.77 5.73 -13.07
CA MET A 220 -24.32 5.65 -14.43
C MET A 220 -25.79 5.22 -14.41
N ILE A 221 -26.16 4.28 -13.56
CA ILE A 221 -27.57 3.89 -13.36
C ILE A 221 -28.36 5.09 -12.79
N GLY A 222 -27.73 5.88 -11.92
CA GLY A 222 -28.31 7.11 -11.36
C GLY A 222 -28.73 8.15 -12.41
N LEU A 223 -28.08 8.21 -13.57
CA LEU A 223 -28.44 9.15 -14.65
C LEU A 223 -29.83 8.89 -15.26
N PHE A 224 -30.38 7.68 -15.09
CA PHE A 224 -31.74 7.34 -15.50
C PHE A 224 -32.80 7.75 -14.45
N GLY A 225 -32.37 8.13 -13.24
CA GLY A 225 -33.24 8.59 -12.16
C GLY A 225 -33.73 10.03 -12.33
N SER A 226 -34.45 10.53 -11.32
CA SER A 226 -35.01 11.89 -11.33
C SER A 226 -33.97 12.99 -11.07
N ASN A 227 -32.85 12.68 -10.39
CA ASN A 227 -31.82 13.64 -10.04
C ASN A 227 -30.52 13.40 -10.84
N VAL A 228 -30.55 13.77 -12.13
CA VAL A 228 -29.43 13.62 -13.06
C VAL A 228 -28.20 14.42 -12.63
N ALA A 229 -28.40 15.61 -12.07
CA ALA A 229 -27.31 16.47 -11.61
C ALA A 229 -26.51 15.82 -10.48
N LEU A 230 -27.19 15.26 -9.47
CA LEU A 230 -26.51 14.57 -8.39
C LEU A 230 -25.73 13.33 -8.88
N ALA A 231 -26.31 12.56 -9.80
CA ALA A 231 -25.62 11.41 -10.39
C ALA A 231 -24.37 11.85 -11.18
N TRP A 232 -24.46 12.96 -11.92
CA TRP A 232 -23.32 13.57 -12.61
C TRP A 232 -22.21 13.98 -11.64
N ASP A 233 -22.54 14.69 -10.56
CA ASP A 233 -21.55 15.16 -9.58
C ASP A 233 -20.81 14.00 -8.90
N ARG A 234 -21.54 12.94 -8.51
CA ARG A 234 -20.92 11.75 -7.92
C ARG A 234 -20.06 10.98 -8.93
N GLY A 235 -20.54 10.82 -10.17
CA GLY A 235 -19.75 10.21 -11.24
C GLY A 235 -18.46 10.98 -11.55
N ASN A 236 -18.47 12.31 -11.46
CA ASN A 236 -17.24 13.11 -11.57
C ASN A 236 -16.28 12.89 -10.39
N ALA A 237 -16.80 12.78 -9.17
CA ALA A 237 -15.99 12.46 -8.01
C ALA A 237 -15.33 11.07 -8.13
N ASP A 238 -16.07 10.09 -8.65
CA ASP A 238 -15.53 8.74 -8.92
C ASP A 238 -14.52 8.73 -10.06
N ALA A 239 -14.76 9.51 -11.13
CA ALA A 239 -13.83 9.72 -12.22
C ALA A 239 -12.48 10.29 -11.72
N LEU A 240 -12.52 11.26 -10.80
CA LEU A 240 -11.31 11.76 -10.13
C LEU A 240 -10.64 10.66 -9.30
N GLY A 241 -11.40 9.84 -8.57
CA GLY A 241 -10.88 8.69 -7.83
C GLY A 241 -10.14 7.69 -8.73
N ILE A 242 -10.68 7.39 -9.91
CA ILE A 242 -10.03 6.54 -10.93
C ILE A 242 -8.74 7.19 -11.42
N ILE A 243 -8.74 8.50 -11.71
CA ILE A 243 -7.54 9.24 -12.12
C ILE A 243 -6.45 9.14 -11.05
N TYR A 244 -6.77 9.39 -9.78
CA TYR A 244 -5.81 9.27 -8.68
C TYR A 244 -5.25 7.85 -8.54
N GLY A 245 -6.13 6.84 -8.59
CA GLY A 245 -5.73 5.44 -8.56
C GLY A 245 -4.81 5.07 -9.71
N ALA A 246 -5.13 5.53 -10.92
CA ALA A 246 -4.37 5.23 -12.13
C ALA A 246 -3.03 5.98 -12.20
N LEU A 247 -2.94 7.17 -11.61
CA LEU A 247 -1.69 7.94 -11.49
C LEU A 247 -0.80 7.47 -10.33
N LEU A 248 -1.32 6.66 -9.41
CA LEU A 248 -0.59 6.19 -8.23
C LEU A 248 0.80 5.61 -8.56
N PRO A 249 1.01 4.78 -9.61
CA PRO A 249 2.34 4.28 -9.95
C PRO A 249 3.35 5.38 -10.29
N PHE A 250 2.91 6.41 -11.01
CA PHE A 250 3.75 7.55 -11.35
C PHE A 250 4.05 8.40 -10.11
N LEU A 251 3.04 8.71 -9.31
CA LEU A 251 3.21 9.52 -8.09
C LEU A 251 4.14 8.83 -7.11
N ALA A 252 3.98 7.52 -6.91
CA ALA A 252 4.85 6.73 -6.06
C ALA A 252 6.29 6.70 -6.58
N TYR A 253 6.49 6.57 -7.91
CA TYR A 253 7.82 6.63 -8.52
C TYR A 253 8.52 7.95 -8.23
N VAL A 254 7.82 9.07 -8.44
CA VAL A 254 8.37 10.41 -8.19
C VAL A 254 8.68 10.58 -6.71
N PHE A 255 7.76 10.18 -5.82
CA PHE A 255 7.99 10.20 -4.38
C PHE A 255 9.22 9.39 -3.98
N PHE A 256 9.37 8.17 -4.49
CA PHE A 256 10.53 7.31 -4.21
C PHE A 256 11.83 7.97 -4.66
N ALA A 257 11.88 8.52 -5.87
CA ALA A 257 13.07 9.18 -6.41
C ALA A 257 13.51 10.37 -5.52
N PHE A 258 12.58 11.22 -5.10
CA PHE A 258 12.89 12.33 -4.20
C PHE A 258 13.28 11.87 -2.78
N ALA A 259 12.59 10.86 -2.26
CA ALA A 259 12.93 10.31 -0.95
C ALA A 259 14.34 9.69 -0.95
N TYR A 260 14.72 9.01 -2.04
CA TYR A 260 16.06 8.46 -2.20
C TYR A 260 17.14 9.51 -2.39
N LEU A 261 16.84 10.62 -3.07
CA LEU A 261 17.77 11.74 -3.14
C LEU A 261 18.14 12.24 -1.73
N ILE A 262 17.16 12.34 -0.82
CA ILE A 262 17.40 12.72 0.58
C ILE A 262 18.23 11.65 1.30
N ILE A 263 17.88 10.37 1.14
CA ILE A 263 18.62 9.24 1.72
C ILE A 263 20.09 9.26 1.27
N ASP A 264 20.35 9.48 -0.01
CA ASP A 264 21.70 9.48 -0.57
C ASP A 264 22.53 10.66 -0.07
N ILE A 265 21.91 11.83 0.14
CA ILE A 265 22.56 12.96 0.82
C ILE A 265 22.94 12.58 2.25
N ILE A 266 22.04 11.96 3.01
CA ILE A 266 22.32 11.55 4.40
C ILE A 266 23.44 10.50 4.42
N LYS A 267 23.39 9.49 3.54
CA LYS A 267 24.45 8.47 3.40
C LYS A 267 25.80 9.11 3.07
N ALA A 268 25.82 10.09 2.16
CA ALA A 268 27.04 10.78 1.79
C ALA A 268 27.65 11.49 3.00
N ILE A 269 26.84 12.19 3.81
CA ILE A 269 27.26 12.86 5.04
C ILE A 269 27.83 11.86 6.06
N LEU A 270 27.13 10.75 6.31
CA LEU A 270 27.57 9.72 7.24
C LEU A 270 28.86 9.01 6.80
N SER A 271 29.16 8.99 5.50
CA SER A 271 30.40 8.39 4.97
C SER A 271 31.65 9.27 5.14
N ILE A 272 31.50 10.55 5.52
CA ILE A 272 32.63 11.49 5.62
C ILE A 272 33.62 11.09 6.72
N PRO A 273 33.21 10.83 7.99
CA PRO A 273 34.14 10.48 9.05
C PRO A 273 34.95 9.23 8.71
N GLU A 274 34.29 8.18 8.21
CA GLU A 274 34.95 6.92 7.85
C GLU A 274 35.99 7.10 6.73
N LYS A 275 35.74 8.02 5.79
CA LYS A 275 36.71 8.35 4.73
C LYS A 275 37.88 9.19 5.24
N LEU A 276 37.65 10.07 6.22
CA LEU A 276 38.70 10.87 6.85
C LEU A 276 39.63 10.01 7.70
N ASP A 277 39.06 9.07 8.48
CA ASP A 277 39.84 8.12 9.29
C ASP A 277 40.79 7.27 8.41
N LYS A 278 40.32 6.83 7.24
CA LYS A 278 41.15 6.09 6.25
C LYS A 278 42.28 6.90 5.65
N LEU A 279 42.21 8.24 5.70
CA LEU A 279 43.27 9.14 5.23
C LEU A 279 44.27 9.49 6.34
N GLY A 280 44.14 8.92 7.54
CA GLY A 280 45.06 9.14 8.66
C GLY A 280 45.05 10.57 9.19
N LYS A 281 43.94 11.29 9.02
CA LYS A 281 43.68 12.61 9.60
C LYS A 281 42.69 12.53 10.74
#